data_AF-A0A951ZBE0-F1
#
_entry.id   AF-A0A951ZBE0-F1
#
_cell.length_a   1.000
_cell.length_b   1.000
_cell.length_c   1.000
_cell.angle_alpha   90.00
_cell.angle_beta   90.00
_cell.angle_gamma   90.00
#
_symmetry.space_group_name_H-M   'P 1'
#
loop_
_entity.id
_entity.type
_entity.pdbx_description
1 polymer ?
#
loop_
_entity_poly.entity_id
_entity_poly.type
_entity_poly.pdbx_seq_one_letter_code
_entity_poly.pdbx_strand_id
1 'polypeptide(L)'
;MLQQSALAGVLFLVGVFGNSVPMATGGILGTLAGMAAGRLLRVPAADIAAGLYGFNGALVGMALPAFLAPGWAVFMLIVAGSALSSLLMATVRRWLGWLPAYTAPFVLSTWLMLAAAAALALPPALGDGLPLRPGWVAAVLRGLGQVMFQDSALAGLIFLAGLAVHSWRAAAWALAGSLCGLLCALLLGFPADLASAGLFGFNGALAGIALGLRPGSRLLLPLAGIVLSTLLLRAFQLAGLPALTAPFVLASWAVLALQFLWRRAGRGAG
;
A
#
# COMPACT_ATOMS: atom_id res chain seq x y z
N MET A 1 4.16 0.66 -5.76
CA MET A 1 3.25 1.77 -6.13
C MET A 1 2.76 1.66 -7.60
N LEU A 2 2.32 0.47 -8.06
CA LEU A 2 1.77 0.25 -9.41
C LEU A 2 2.70 0.62 -10.58
N GLN A 3 4.01 0.47 -10.40
CA GLN A 3 5.03 0.75 -11.42
C GLN A 3 5.72 -0.55 -11.85
N GLN A 4 5.83 -0.81 -13.15
CA GLN A 4 6.56 -1.97 -13.70
C GLN A 4 7.94 -1.51 -14.17
N SER A 5 8.76 -1.03 -13.23
CA SER A 5 10.10 -0.49 -13.51
C SER A 5 11.10 -0.90 -12.43
N ALA A 6 12.20 -1.52 -12.85
CA ALA A 6 13.29 -1.90 -11.95
C ALA A 6 13.97 -0.67 -11.34
N LEU A 7 14.16 0.40 -12.11
CA LEU A 7 14.77 1.65 -11.63
C LEU A 7 13.90 2.32 -10.56
N ALA A 8 12.58 2.36 -10.75
CA ALA A 8 11.66 2.82 -9.72
C ALA A 8 11.75 1.94 -8.45
N GLY A 9 11.84 0.62 -8.63
CA GLY A 9 12.04 -0.33 -7.53
C GLY A 9 13.34 -0.10 -6.75
N VAL A 10 14.46 0.18 -7.43
CA VAL A 10 15.74 0.52 -6.79
C VAL A 10 15.62 1.81 -5.98
N LEU A 11 14.99 2.85 -6.53
CA LEU A 11 14.77 4.10 -5.80
C LEU A 11 13.87 3.89 -4.57
N PHE A 12 12.83 3.08 -4.68
CA PHE A 12 12.01 2.71 -3.51
C PHE A 12 12.85 1.99 -2.45
N LEU A 13 13.69 1.04 -2.86
CA LEU A 13 14.56 0.32 -1.93
C LEU A 13 15.57 1.26 -1.25
N VAL A 14 16.16 2.21 -1.98
CA VAL A 14 17.06 3.26 -1.43
C VAL A 14 16.32 4.10 -0.38
N GLY A 15 15.09 4.54 -0.69
CA GLY A 15 14.29 5.33 0.26
C GLY A 15 13.93 4.54 1.53
N VAL A 16 13.67 3.24 1.42
CA VAL A 16 13.45 2.36 2.59
C VAL A 16 14.74 2.16 3.38
N PHE A 17 15.86 1.84 2.74
CA PHE A 17 17.17 1.68 3.43
C PHE A 17 17.60 2.94 4.16
N GLY A 18 17.37 4.12 3.58
CA GLY A 18 17.70 5.40 4.20
C GLY A 18 16.89 5.71 5.47
N ASN A 19 15.85 4.93 5.76
CA ASN A 19 14.99 5.14 6.93
C ASN A 19 14.92 3.93 7.87
N SER A 20 14.93 2.69 7.37
CA SER A 20 14.89 1.48 8.20
C SER A 20 15.50 0.26 7.52
N VAL A 21 16.63 -0.20 8.06
CA VAL A 21 17.32 -1.43 7.60
C VAL A 21 16.46 -2.68 7.82
N PRO A 22 15.81 -2.92 8.99
CA PRO A 22 14.94 -4.09 9.18
C PRO A 22 13.81 -4.18 8.15
N MET A 23 13.21 -3.05 7.80
CA MET A 23 12.12 -3.02 6.82
C MET A 23 12.64 -3.20 5.39
N ALA A 24 13.82 -2.66 5.07
CA ALA A 24 14.45 -2.86 3.76
C ALA A 24 14.80 -4.34 3.54
N THR A 25 15.47 -4.97 4.50
CA THR A 25 15.86 -6.38 4.42
C THR A 25 14.64 -7.29 4.46
N GLY A 26 13.65 -6.98 5.30
CA GLY A 26 12.36 -7.66 5.32
C GLY A 26 11.63 -7.55 3.98
N GLY A 27 11.60 -6.37 3.35
CA GLY A 27 11.02 -6.16 2.03
C GLY A 27 11.70 -6.98 0.92
N ILE A 28 13.04 -7.07 0.94
CA ILE A 28 13.81 -7.93 0.01
C ILE A 28 13.44 -9.39 0.24
N LEU A 29 13.51 -9.87 1.48
CA LEU A 29 13.17 -11.24 1.85
C LEU A 29 11.74 -11.59 1.43
N GLY A 30 10.78 -10.72 1.72
CA GLY A 30 9.39 -10.93 1.37
C GLY A 30 9.16 -10.95 -0.14
N THR A 31 9.87 -10.11 -0.90
CA THR A 31 9.85 -10.16 -2.37
C THR A 31 10.34 -11.52 -2.87
N LEU A 32 11.49 -11.99 -2.38
CA LEU A 32 12.07 -13.28 -2.79
C LEU A 32 11.17 -14.47 -2.41
N ALA A 33 10.65 -14.46 -1.18
CA ALA A 33 9.74 -15.50 -0.68
C ALA A 33 8.43 -15.54 -1.48
N GLY A 34 7.85 -14.38 -1.81
CA GLY A 34 6.66 -14.30 -2.65
C GLY A 34 6.91 -14.82 -4.08
N MET A 35 8.03 -14.42 -4.70
CA MET A 35 8.41 -14.94 -6.02
C MET A 35 8.64 -16.45 -6.00
N ALA A 36 9.30 -16.98 -4.97
CA ALA A 36 9.50 -18.41 -4.79
C ALA A 36 8.17 -19.16 -4.63
N ALA A 37 7.26 -18.65 -3.81
CA ALA A 37 5.91 -19.21 -3.67
C ALA A 37 5.13 -19.17 -4.98
N GLY A 38 5.20 -18.08 -5.75
CA GLY A 38 4.62 -18.00 -7.10
C GLY A 38 5.13 -19.10 -8.03
N ARG A 39 6.44 -19.38 -8.02
CA ARG A 39 7.03 -20.49 -8.79
C ARG A 39 6.52 -21.86 -8.33
N LEU A 40 6.45 -22.08 -7.01
CA LEU A 40 5.92 -23.33 -6.43
C LEU A 40 4.44 -23.55 -6.80
N LEU A 41 3.66 -22.47 -6.85
CA LEU A 41 2.26 -22.48 -7.30
C LEU A 41 2.10 -22.63 -8.82
N ARG A 42 3.21 -22.66 -9.58
CA ARG A 42 3.22 -22.79 -11.05
C ARG A 42 2.39 -21.72 -11.76
N VAL A 43 2.38 -20.49 -11.22
CA VAL A 43 1.73 -19.35 -11.89
C VAL A 43 2.55 -18.94 -13.13
N PRO A 44 1.95 -18.23 -14.10
CA PRO A 44 2.66 -17.84 -15.32
C PRO A 44 3.95 -17.07 -15.03
N ALA A 45 5.07 -17.49 -15.64
CA ALA A 45 6.37 -16.86 -15.42
C ALA A 45 6.38 -15.36 -15.78
N ALA A 46 5.57 -14.96 -16.76
CA ALA A 46 5.38 -13.57 -17.15
C ALA A 46 4.80 -12.71 -16.00
N ASP A 47 3.89 -13.28 -15.20
CA ASP A 47 3.32 -12.56 -14.05
C ASP A 47 4.34 -12.35 -12.93
N ILE A 48 5.23 -13.32 -12.74
CA ILE A 48 6.35 -13.22 -11.79
C ILE A 48 7.36 -12.17 -12.29
N ALA A 49 7.70 -12.20 -13.58
CA ALA A 49 8.59 -11.22 -14.21
C ALA A 49 8.01 -9.79 -14.17
N ALA A 50 6.70 -9.65 -14.28
CA ALA A 50 5.97 -8.39 -14.10
C ALA A 50 5.87 -7.94 -12.62
N GLY A 51 6.41 -8.73 -11.68
CA GLY A 51 6.48 -8.41 -10.25
C GLY A 51 5.19 -8.68 -9.47
N LEU A 52 4.16 -9.27 -10.07
CA LEU A 52 2.83 -9.44 -9.45
C LEU A 52 2.84 -10.33 -8.19
N TYR A 53 3.83 -11.22 -8.09
CA TYR A 53 4.04 -12.12 -6.95
C TYR A 53 5.18 -11.68 -6.03
N GLY A 54 5.79 -10.52 -6.28
CA GLY A 54 6.84 -9.95 -5.42
C GLY A 54 6.33 -8.83 -4.51
N PHE A 55 5.54 -7.89 -5.05
CA PHE A 55 5.24 -6.65 -4.31
C PHE A 55 4.38 -6.84 -3.06
N ASN A 56 3.45 -7.79 -3.05
CA ASN A 56 2.65 -8.07 -1.85
C ASN A 56 3.54 -8.65 -0.74
N GLY A 57 4.45 -9.57 -1.08
CA GLY A 57 5.45 -10.10 -0.16
C GLY A 57 6.40 -9.01 0.35
N ALA A 58 6.82 -8.08 -0.52
CA ALA A 58 7.63 -6.92 -0.12
C ALA A 58 6.93 -6.10 0.98
N LEU A 59 5.64 -5.82 0.83
CA LEU A 59 4.86 -5.07 1.82
C LEU A 59 4.67 -5.87 3.12
N VAL A 60 4.45 -7.19 3.06
CA VAL A 60 4.43 -8.05 4.27
C VAL A 60 5.77 -7.93 5.01
N GLY A 61 6.87 -8.04 4.26
CA GLY A 61 8.23 -7.96 4.76
C GLY A 61 8.61 -6.62 5.37
N MET A 62 8.04 -5.51 4.89
CA MET A 62 8.21 -4.19 5.51
C MET A 62 7.25 -3.96 6.68
N ALA A 63 6.02 -4.48 6.60
CA ALA A 63 5.01 -4.27 7.63
C ALA A 63 5.38 -4.97 8.94
N LEU A 64 5.83 -6.22 8.90
CA LEU A 64 6.09 -6.96 10.15
C LEU A 64 7.18 -6.30 11.03
N PRO A 65 8.34 -5.86 10.50
CA PRO A 65 9.31 -5.10 11.28
C PRO A 65 8.83 -3.69 11.68
N ALA A 66 7.78 -3.15 11.05
CA ALA A 66 7.17 -1.89 11.48
C ALA A 66 6.30 -2.05 12.74
N PHE A 67 5.74 -3.25 12.97
CA PHE A 67 4.87 -3.53 14.12
C PHE A 67 5.52 -4.37 15.20
N LEU A 68 6.52 -5.18 14.87
CA LEU A 68 7.12 -6.19 15.75
C LEU A 68 8.63 -5.98 15.86
N ALA A 69 9.18 -6.19 17.05
CA ALA A 69 10.63 -6.10 17.24
C ALA A 69 11.35 -7.19 16.43
N PRO A 70 12.54 -6.91 15.87
CA PRO A 70 13.28 -7.89 15.09
C PRO A 70 13.54 -9.19 15.87
N GLY A 71 13.35 -10.33 15.21
CA GLY A 71 13.59 -11.63 15.81
C GLY A 71 13.38 -12.78 14.82
N TRP A 72 13.82 -13.97 15.18
CA TRP A 72 13.72 -15.16 14.31
C TRP A 72 12.26 -15.53 13.99
N ALA A 73 11.36 -15.39 14.95
CA ALA A 73 9.93 -15.59 14.73
C ALA A 73 9.37 -14.61 13.70
N VAL A 74 9.76 -13.33 13.75
CA VAL A 74 9.36 -12.32 12.76
C VAL A 74 9.89 -12.67 11.37
N PHE A 75 11.14 -13.13 11.27
CA PHE A 75 11.71 -13.61 10.00
C PHE A 75 10.88 -14.78 9.41
N MET A 76 10.49 -15.76 10.22
CA MET A 76 9.60 -16.85 9.79
C MET A 76 8.23 -16.35 9.33
N LEU A 77 7.63 -15.40 10.07
CA LEU A 77 6.36 -14.79 9.70
C LEU A 77 6.45 -13.98 8.39
N ILE A 78 7.58 -13.33 8.11
CA ILE A 78 7.81 -12.65 6.83
C ILE A 78 7.78 -13.65 5.68
N VAL A 79 8.50 -14.77 5.81
CA VAL A 79 8.52 -15.83 4.77
C VAL A 79 7.13 -16.43 4.58
N ALA A 80 6.48 -16.85 5.67
CA ALA A 80 5.17 -17.47 5.64
C ALA A 80 4.09 -16.52 5.09
N GLY A 81 4.05 -15.28 5.56
CA GLY A 81 3.11 -14.27 5.09
C GLY A 81 3.37 -13.88 3.64
N SER A 82 4.62 -13.78 3.21
CA SER A 82 4.93 -13.48 1.81
C SER A 82 4.49 -14.60 0.86
N ALA A 83 4.69 -15.86 1.27
CA ALA A 83 4.18 -17.01 0.54
C ALA A 83 2.64 -17.04 0.51
N LEU A 84 1.99 -16.80 1.64
CA LEU A 84 0.53 -16.70 1.73
C LEU A 84 -0.03 -15.58 0.86
N SER A 85 0.62 -14.41 0.83
CA SER A 85 0.22 -13.31 -0.05
C SER A 85 0.26 -13.70 -1.53
N SER A 86 1.19 -14.59 -1.93
CA SER A 86 1.27 -15.11 -3.30
C SER A 86 0.16 -16.11 -3.62
N LEU A 87 -0.18 -16.98 -2.66
CA LEU A 87 -1.35 -17.85 -2.77
C LEU A 87 -2.64 -17.03 -2.91
N LEU A 88 -2.84 -16.04 -2.04
CA LEU A 88 -3.99 -15.15 -2.09
C LEU A 88 -4.04 -14.35 -3.40
N MET A 89 -2.91 -13.89 -3.91
CA MET A 89 -2.82 -13.22 -5.22
C MET A 89 -3.27 -14.15 -6.36
N ALA A 90 -2.83 -15.41 -6.37
CA ALA A 90 -3.26 -16.40 -7.35
C ALA A 90 -4.78 -16.67 -7.26
N THR A 91 -5.31 -16.81 -6.04
CA THR A 91 -6.73 -17.01 -5.79
C THR A 91 -7.56 -15.80 -6.25
N VAL A 92 -7.22 -14.58 -5.85
CA VAL A 92 -7.97 -13.38 -6.26
C VAL A 92 -7.96 -13.24 -7.78
N ARG A 93 -6.83 -13.47 -8.46
CA ARG A 93 -6.79 -13.39 -9.93
C ARG A 93 -7.62 -14.46 -10.62
N ARG A 94 -7.66 -15.68 -10.06
CA ARG A 94 -8.47 -16.78 -10.62
C ARG A 94 -9.97 -16.55 -10.42
N TRP A 95 -10.39 -16.08 -9.25
CA TRP A 95 -11.80 -16.01 -8.86
C TRP A 95 -12.43 -14.62 -9.09
N LEU A 96 -11.65 -13.56 -8.97
CA LEU A 96 -12.06 -12.16 -9.14
C LEU A 96 -11.31 -11.49 -10.31
N GLY A 97 -11.02 -12.23 -11.39
CA GLY A 97 -10.21 -11.72 -12.52
C GLY A 97 -10.74 -10.45 -13.21
N TRP A 98 -11.98 -10.05 -12.94
CA TRP A 98 -12.57 -8.79 -13.40
C TRP A 98 -12.18 -7.58 -12.54
N LEU A 99 -11.64 -7.80 -11.33
CA LEU A 99 -11.06 -6.79 -10.45
C LEU A 99 -9.55 -7.00 -10.28
N PRO A 100 -8.76 -5.91 -10.29
CA PRO A 100 -7.37 -5.99 -9.87
C PRO A 100 -7.29 -6.34 -8.38
N ALA A 101 -6.43 -7.31 -8.04
CA ALA A 101 -6.21 -7.72 -6.65
C ALA A 101 -5.59 -6.61 -5.77
N TYR A 102 -4.89 -5.66 -6.41
CA TYR A 102 -4.13 -4.62 -5.72
C TYR A 102 -3.29 -5.20 -4.57
N THR A 103 -3.36 -4.58 -3.39
CA THR A 103 -2.66 -5.00 -2.18
C THR A 103 -3.55 -5.80 -1.23
N ALA A 104 -4.73 -6.29 -1.67
CA ALA A 104 -5.59 -7.14 -0.85
C ALA A 104 -4.87 -8.39 -0.33
N PRO A 105 -4.04 -9.10 -1.13
CA PRO A 105 -3.26 -10.24 -0.64
C PRO A 105 -2.28 -9.86 0.48
N PHE A 106 -1.63 -8.70 0.37
CA PHE A 106 -0.78 -8.15 1.42
C PHE A 106 -1.58 -7.87 2.70
N VAL A 107 -2.71 -7.18 2.61
CA VAL A 107 -3.54 -6.80 3.79
C VAL A 107 -3.99 -8.03 4.55
N LEU A 108 -4.63 -8.98 3.85
CA LEU A 108 -5.17 -10.19 4.46
C LEU A 108 -4.07 -11.06 5.07
N SER A 109 -2.96 -11.23 4.35
CA SER A 109 -1.84 -12.00 4.87
C SER A 109 -1.21 -11.34 6.10
N THR A 110 -1.06 -10.02 6.10
CA THR A 110 -0.44 -9.29 7.21
C THR A 110 -1.32 -9.31 8.46
N TRP A 111 -2.65 -9.18 8.31
CA TRP A 111 -3.56 -9.36 9.44
C TRP A 111 -3.44 -10.73 10.09
N LEU A 112 -3.32 -11.79 9.27
CA LEU A 112 -3.10 -13.14 9.80
C LEU A 112 -1.73 -13.27 10.50
N MET A 113 -0.67 -12.68 9.95
CA MET A 113 0.65 -12.70 10.59
C MET A 113 0.69 -11.89 11.88
N LEU A 114 -0.01 -10.75 11.96
CA LEU A 114 -0.13 -9.95 13.19
C LEU A 114 -0.96 -10.69 14.25
N ALA A 115 -2.04 -11.38 13.85
CA ALA A 115 -2.80 -12.24 14.76
C ALA A 115 -1.94 -13.41 15.29
N ALA A 116 -1.15 -14.05 14.42
CA ALA A 116 -0.20 -15.09 14.83
C ALA A 116 0.88 -14.54 15.77
N ALA A 117 1.45 -13.36 15.48
CA ALA A 117 2.43 -12.71 16.35
C ALA A 117 1.85 -12.39 17.72
N ALA A 118 0.60 -11.91 17.79
CA ALA A 118 -0.11 -11.66 19.04
C ALA A 118 -0.33 -12.97 19.83
N ALA A 119 -0.73 -14.05 19.17
CA ALA A 119 -0.89 -15.37 19.79
C ALA A 119 0.42 -15.93 20.34
N LEU A 120 1.55 -15.59 19.71
CA LEU A 120 2.90 -15.94 20.14
C LEU A 120 3.51 -14.95 21.15
N ALA A 121 2.75 -13.93 21.57
CA ALA A 121 3.20 -12.85 22.46
C ALA A 121 4.51 -12.19 22.00
N LEU A 122 4.69 -12.01 20.68
CA LEU A 122 5.88 -11.36 20.15
C LEU A 122 5.91 -9.88 20.57
N PRO A 123 7.07 -9.34 20.96
CA PRO A 123 7.19 -7.96 21.40
C PRO A 123 6.91 -6.99 20.25
N PRO A 124 6.19 -5.88 20.51
CA PRO A 124 5.98 -4.84 19.51
C PRO A 124 7.31 -4.16 19.16
N ALA A 125 7.39 -3.58 17.96
CA ALA A 125 8.52 -2.74 17.59
C ALA A 125 8.60 -1.54 18.54
N LEU A 126 9.80 -1.25 19.04
CA LEU A 126 10.03 0.00 19.75
C LEU A 126 9.98 1.12 18.71
N GLY A 127 8.99 2.00 18.83
CA GLY A 127 8.92 3.18 17.97
C GLY A 127 10.11 4.09 18.24
N ASP A 128 10.84 4.47 17.20
CA ASP A 128 11.77 5.58 17.30
C ASP A 128 10.93 6.83 17.51
N GLY A 129 10.85 7.30 18.75
CA GLY A 129 10.18 8.54 19.13
C GLY A 129 10.92 9.75 18.56
N LEU A 130 10.89 9.92 17.25
CA LEU A 130 11.40 11.11 16.59
C LEU A 130 10.32 12.19 16.64
N PRO A 131 10.66 13.43 17.05
CA PRO A 131 9.67 14.48 17.22
C PRO A 131 8.95 14.74 15.89
N LEU A 132 7.62 14.76 15.95
CA LEU A 132 6.78 15.26 14.86
C LEU A 132 7.29 16.66 14.50
N ARG A 133 7.87 16.78 13.30
CA ARG A 133 8.30 18.09 12.79
C ARG A 133 7.09 18.70 12.10
N PRO A 134 6.50 19.78 12.65
CA PRO A 134 5.34 20.41 12.03
C PRO A 134 5.68 20.88 10.63
N GLY A 135 4.80 20.59 9.67
CA GLY A 135 4.98 21.01 8.28
C GLY A 135 4.05 20.26 7.32
N TRP A 136 3.06 20.95 6.77
CA TRP A 136 2.07 20.33 5.87
C TRP A 136 2.68 19.81 4.57
N VAL A 137 3.72 20.47 4.05
CA VAL A 137 4.48 19.96 2.90
C VAL A 137 5.18 18.64 3.24
N ALA A 138 5.81 18.56 4.41
CA ALA A 138 6.43 17.33 4.88
C ALA A 138 5.38 16.23 5.11
N ALA A 139 4.18 16.57 5.58
CA ALA A 139 3.07 15.63 5.75
C ALA A 139 2.62 15.00 4.43
N VAL A 140 2.55 15.79 3.34
CA VAL A 140 2.24 15.28 2.00
C VAL A 140 3.32 14.30 1.52
N LEU A 141 4.60 14.62 1.74
CA LEU A 141 5.71 13.72 1.38
C LEU A 141 5.74 12.47 2.27
N ARG A 142 5.57 12.61 3.59
CA ARG A 142 5.41 11.47 4.51
C ARG A 142 4.25 10.58 4.08
N GLY A 143 3.14 11.14 3.61
CA GLY A 143 2.04 10.36 3.04
C GLY A 143 2.45 9.48 1.87
N LEU A 144 3.44 9.89 1.06
CA LEU A 144 4.02 9.00 0.05
C LEU A 144 4.92 7.93 0.68
N GLY A 145 5.74 8.30 1.67
CA GLY A 145 6.60 7.38 2.42
C GLY A 145 5.81 6.27 3.13
N GLN A 146 4.68 6.62 3.74
CA GLN A 146 3.79 5.71 4.47
C GLN A 146 3.20 4.60 3.59
N VAL A 147 3.19 4.75 2.26
CA VAL A 147 2.80 3.66 1.34
C VAL A 147 3.68 2.41 1.53
N MET A 148 4.92 2.59 1.96
CA MET A 148 5.86 1.51 2.28
C MET A 148 6.31 1.63 3.74
N PHE A 149 5.44 2.14 4.62
CA PHE A 149 5.66 2.27 6.08
C PHE A 149 6.81 3.22 6.49
N GLN A 150 7.24 4.12 5.61
CA GLN A 150 8.32 5.05 5.92
C GLN A 150 7.77 6.37 6.47
N ASP A 151 7.94 6.61 7.78
CA ASP A 151 7.66 7.94 8.37
C ASP A 151 8.80 8.94 8.09
N SER A 152 9.07 9.17 6.80
CA SER A 152 10.14 10.05 6.34
C SER A 152 9.73 10.80 5.08
N ALA A 153 9.77 12.14 5.16
CA ALA A 153 9.54 13.00 4.02
C ALA A 153 10.61 12.81 2.92
N LEU A 154 11.84 12.48 3.32
CA LEU A 154 12.91 12.18 2.36
C LEU A 154 12.64 10.87 1.62
N ALA A 155 12.22 9.81 2.32
CA ALA A 155 11.79 8.57 1.68
C ALA A 155 10.62 8.83 0.72
N GLY A 156 9.63 9.61 1.15
CA GLY A 156 8.52 10.02 0.31
C GLY A 156 8.93 10.80 -0.95
N LEU A 157 9.90 11.71 -0.84
CA LEU A 157 10.46 12.43 -1.98
C LEU A 157 11.19 11.50 -2.94
N ILE A 158 11.99 10.55 -2.43
CA ILE A 158 12.67 9.52 -3.24
C ILE A 158 11.63 8.64 -3.95
N PHE A 159 10.53 8.28 -3.28
CA PHE A 159 9.44 7.52 -3.89
C PHE A 159 8.73 8.32 -4.97
N LEU A 160 8.51 9.62 -4.76
CA LEU A 160 7.96 10.51 -5.78
C LEU A 160 8.88 10.59 -7.02
N ALA A 161 10.20 10.69 -6.81
CA ALA A 161 11.18 10.64 -7.89
C ALA A 161 11.15 9.30 -8.63
N GLY A 162 11.09 8.18 -7.89
CA GLY A 162 10.96 6.84 -8.47
C GLY A 162 9.70 6.67 -9.31
N LEU A 163 8.57 7.25 -8.87
CA LEU A 163 7.35 7.33 -9.67
C LEU A 163 7.58 8.18 -10.92
N ALA A 164 8.14 9.39 -10.79
CA ALA A 164 8.28 10.34 -11.89
C ALA A 164 9.19 9.82 -13.01
N VAL A 165 10.25 9.07 -12.66
CA VAL A 165 11.16 8.43 -13.61
C VAL A 165 10.45 7.40 -14.50
N HIS A 166 9.47 6.66 -13.97
CA HIS A 166 8.71 5.69 -14.77
C HIS A 166 7.46 6.31 -15.41
N SER A 167 6.74 7.15 -14.67
CA SER A 167 5.49 7.78 -15.09
C SER A 167 5.22 9.05 -14.29
N TRP A 168 5.45 10.21 -14.92
CA TRP A 168 5.12 11.51 -14.33
C TRP A 168 3.63 11.63 -13.95
N ARG A 169 2.75 10.97 -14.71
CA ARG A 169 1.30 10.92 -14.42
C ARG A 169 1.02 10.16 -13.13
N ALA A 170 1.74 9.06 -12.88
CA ALA A 170 1.63 8.34 -11.62
C ALA A 170 2.12 9.19 -10.45
N ALA A 171 3.25 9.90 -10.62
CA ALA A 171 3.78 10.82 -9.62
C ALA A 171 2.77 11.94 -9.29
N ALA A 172 2.16 12.56 -10.31
CA ALA A 172 1.16 13.60 -10.13
C ALA A 172 -0.07 13.08 -9.37
N TRP A 173 -0.58 11.90 -9.71
CA TRP A 173 -1.71 11.30 -9.00
C TRP A 173 -1.37 10.86 -7.57
N ALA A 174 -0.15 10.38 -7.33
CA ALA A 174 0.33 10.06 -6.00
C ALA A 174 0.36 11.31 -5.12
N LEU A 175 0.94 12.40 -5.63
CA LEU A 175 1.02 13.68 -4.95
C LEU A 175 -0.36 14.27 -4.69
N ALA A 176 -1.24 14.28 -5.70
CA ALA A 176 -2.62 14.73 -5.57
C ALA A 176 -3.39 13.89 -4.53
N GLY A 177 -3.24 12.56 -4.56
CA GLY A 177 -3.89 11.67 -3.59
C GLY A 177 -3.41 11.92 -2.16
N SER A 178 -2.11 12.11 -1.95
CA SER A 178 -1.55 12.44 -0.64
C SER A 178 -2.02 13.81 -0.14
N LEU A 179 -1.99 14.84 -0.99
CA LEU A 179 -2.49 16.18 -0.68
C LEU A 179 -3.99 16.18 -0.37
N CYS A 180 -4.82 15.58 -1.23
CA CYS A 180 -6.26 15.51 -1.01
C CYS A 180 -6.61 14.73 0.27
N GLY A 181 -5.86 13.67 0.59
CA GLY A 181 -6.03 12.95 1.86
C GLY A 181 -5.71 13.81 3.08
N LEU A 182 -4.61 14.58 3.04
CA LEU A 182 -4.29 15.56 4.07
C LEU A 182 -5.38 16.63 4.21
N LEU A 183 -5.79 17.25 3.10
CA LEU A 183 -6.83 18.29 3.11
C LEU A 183 -8.16 17.75 3.64
N CYS A 184 -8.55 16.54 3.26
CA CYS A 184 -9.74 15.89 3.78
C CYS A 184 -9.67 15.71 5.31
N ALA A 185 -8.53 15.27 5.83
CA ALA A 185 -8.32 15.14 7.28
C ALA A 185 -8.41 16.49 8.01
N LEU A 186 -7.81 17.55 7.44
CA LEU A 186 -7.86 18.90 8.03
C LEU A 186 -9.28 19.48 8.02
N LEU A 187 -9.99 19.36 6.90
CA LEU A 187 -11.36 19.87 6.76
C LEU A 187 -12.36 19.15 7.68
N LEU A 188 -12.14 17.86 7.96
CA LEU A 188 -13.00 17.06 8.82
C LEU A 188 -12.55 17.05 10.30
N GLY A 189 -11.50 17.81 10.65
CA GLY A 189 -11.01 17.90 12.03
C GLY A 189 -10.42 16.60 12.59
N PHE A 190 -9.80 15.77 11.74
CA PHE A 190 -9.11 14.56 12.19
C PHE A 190 -7.84 14.92 12.98
N PRO A 191 -7.32 13.99 13.82
CA PRO A 191 -6.17 14.28 14.69
C PRO A 191 -4.95 14.82 13.91
N ALA A 192 -4.47 16.00 14.32
CA ALA A 192 -3.45 16.76 13.61
C ALA A 192 -2.07 16.08 13.66
N ASP A 193 -1.77 15.35 14.73
CA ASP A 193 -0.58 14.52 14.88
C ASP A 193 -0.53 13.42 13.80
N LEU A 194 -1.63 12.67 13.62
CA LEU A 194 -1.76 11.64 12.59
C LEU A 194 -1.70 12.23 11.18
N ALA A 195 -2.30 13.42 10.99
CA ALA A 195 -2.23 14.15 9.72
C ALA A 195 -0.80 14.60 9.40
N SER A 196 -0.08 15.15 10.39
CA SER A 196 1.31 15.58 10.22
C SER A 196 2.28 14.43 9.97
N ALA A 197 1.99 13.23 10.50
CA ALA A 197 2.70 11.98 10.21
C ALA A 197 2.39 11.42 8.80
N GLY A 198 1.52 12.07 8.02
CA GLY A 198 1.17 11.68 6.66
C GLY A 198 0.21 10.48 6.57
N LEU A 199 -0.37 10.02 7.68
CA LEU A 199 -1.18 8.80 7.69
C LEU A 199 -2.43 8.93 6.81
N PHE A 200 -3.00 10.12 6.67
CA PHE A 200 -4.19 10.32 5.83
C PHE A 200 -3.88 10.42 4.32
N GLY A 201 -2.60 10.45 3.92
CA GLY A 201 -2.20 10.64 2.52
C GLY A 201 -1.95 9.35 1.72
N PHE A 202 -1.46 8.30 2.35
CA PHE A 202 -0.90 7.14 1.61
C PHE A 202 -1.94 6.29 0.89
N ASN A 203 -3.08 6.01 1.53
CA ASN A 203 -4.19 5.31 0.90
C ASN A 203 -4.77 6.12 -0.27
N GLY A 204 -4.86 7.45 -0.10
CA GLY A 204 -5.25 8.38 -1.15
C GLY A 204 -4.28 8.37 -2.33
N ALA A 205 -2.97 8.39 -2.08
CA ALA A 205 -1.95 8.32 -3.12
C ALA A 205 -2.11 7.05 -3.99
N LEU A 206 -2.30 5.88 -3.36
CA LEU A 206 -2.55 4.63 -4.09
C LEU A 206 -3.86 4.64 -4.88
N ALA A 207 -4.95 5.15 -4.29
CA ALA A 207 -6.24 5.27 -4.96
C ALA A 207 -6.16 6.21 -6.18
N GLY A 208 -5.46 7.33 -6.04
CA GLY A 208 -5.18 8.28 -7.10
C GLY A 208 -4.47 7.63 -8.29
N ILE A 209 -3.37 6.91 -8.04
CA ILE A 209 -2.65 6.19 -9.11
C ILE A 209 -3.56 5.14 -9.76
N ALA A 210 -4.21 4.31 -8.94
CA ALA A 210 -4.99 3.16 -9.42
C ALA A 210 -6.18 3.55 -10.29
N LEU A 211 -6.89 4.61 -9.92
CA LEU A 211 -8.09 5.06 -10.60
C LEU A 211 -7.78 6.12 -11.67
N GLY A 212 -6.78 6.97 -11.44
CA GLY A 212 -6.44 8.11 -12.30
C GLY A 212 -5.69 7.75 -13.57
N LEU A 213 -5.00 6.61 -13.58
CA LEU A 213 -4.31 6.11 -14.77
C LEU A 213 -5.18 5.22 -15.66
N ARG A 214 -6.44 4.95 -15.28
CA ARG A 214 -7.32 4.11 -16.09
C ARG A 214 -7.71 4.82 -17.40
N PRO A 215 -7.80 4.09 -18.53
CA PRO A 215 -8.30 4.65 -19.78
C PRO A 215 -9.71 5.25 -19.61
N GLY A 216 -9.89 6.49 -20.06
CA GLY A 216 -11.16 7.21 -19.94
C GLY A 216 -11.52 7.62 -18.51
N SER A 217 -10.58 7.58 -17.56
CA SER A 217 -10.81 8.05 -16.19
C SER A 217 -11.18 9.52 -16.17
N ARG A 218 -12.28 9.86 -15.49
CA ARG A 218 -12.71 11.23 -15.22
C ARG A 218 -12.23 11.61 -13.83
N LEU A 219 -11.83 12.88 -13.64
CA LEU A 219 -11.29 13.41 -12.38
C LEU A 219 -12.12 13.05 -11.14
N LEU A 220 -13.45 12.98 -11.27
CA LEU A 220 -14.34 12.62 -10.18
C LEU A 220 -14.07 11.22 -9.59
N LEU A 221 -13.69 10.23 -10.41
CA LEU A 221 -13.55 8.84 -9.96
C LEU A 221 -12.31 8.64 -9.06
N PRO A 222 -11.10 9.13 -9.43
CA PRO A 222 -9.97 9.13 -8.52
C PRO A 222 -10.22 9.94 -7.26
N LEU A 223 -10.83 11.14 -7.37
CA LEU A 223 -11.14 11.96 -6.20
C LEU A 223 -12.09 11.26 -5.23
N ALA A 224 -13.15 10.62 -5.74
CA ALA A 224 -14.06 9.84 -4.91
C ALA A 224 -13.33 8.68 -4.21
N GLY A 225 -12.45 7.97 -4.93
CA GLY A 225 -11.64 6.91 -4.34
C GLY A 225 -10.65 7.41 -3.28
N ILE A 226 -10.01 8.57 -3.51
CA ILE A 226 -9.10 9.20 -2.55
C ILE A 226 -9.86 9.55 -1.27
N VAL A 227 -10.94 10.31 -1.37
CA VAL A 227 -11.76 10.74 -0.22
C VAL A 227 -12.30 9.53 0.53
N LEU A 228 -12.89 8.56 -0.17
CA LEU A 228 -13.41 7.34 0.45
C LEU A 228 -12.31 6.56 1.18
N SER A 229 -11.11 6.46 0.62
CA SER A 229 -9.99 5.78 1.26
C SER A 229 -9.51 6.49 2.54
N THR A 230 -9.55 7.83 2.57
CA THR A 230 -9.22 8.61 3.78
C THR A 230 -10.28 8.42 4.87
N LEU A 231 -11.56 8.43 4.51
CA LEU A 231 -12.67 8.19 5.44
C LEU A 231 -12.61 6.76 6.02
N LEU A 232 -12.39 5.76 5.15
CA LEU A 232 -12.23 4.37 5.58
C LEU A 232 -11.03 4.22 6.51
N LEU A 233 -9.89 4.86 6.22
CA LEU A 233 -8.74 4.83 7.13
C LEU A 233 -9.12 5.36 8.52
N ARG A 234 -9.86 6.47 8.59
CA ARG A 234 -10.32 7.00 9.89
C ARG A 234 -11.23 6.01 10.60
N ALA A 235 -12.13 5.33 9.88
CA ALA A 235 -13.00 4.30 10.46
C ALA A 235 -12.20 3.13 11.06
N PHE A 236 -11.15 2.64 10.36
CA PHE A 236 -10.26 1.60 10.90
C PHE A 236 -9.52 2.05 12.16
N GLN A 237 -9.02 3.29 12.18
CA GLN A 237 -8.36 3.85 13.36
C GLN A 237 -9.30 3.93 14.57
N LEU A 238 -10.55 4.38 14.35
CA LEU A 238 -11.57 4.43 15.40
C LEU A 238 -11.96 3.04 15.91
N ALA A 239 -11.86 2.01 15.06
CA ALA A 239 -12.06 0.62 15.43
C ALA A 239 -10.84 -0.04 16.09
N GLY A 240 -9.71 0.66 16.22
CA GLY A 240 -8.47 0.10 16.79
C GLY A 240 -7.81 -0.97 15.91
N LEU A 241 -8.10 -1.01 14.60
CA LEU A 241 -7.58 -2.01 13.68
C LEU A 241 -6.43 -1.44 12.83
N PRO A 242 -5.35 -2.21 12.58
CA PRO A 242 -4.31 -1.79 11.65
C PRO A 242 -4.87 -1.78 10.22
N ALA A 243 -5.21 -0.59 9.73
CA ALA A 243 -5.85 -0.43 8.43
C ALA A 243 -4.96 -0.90 7.26
N LEU A 244 -3.63 -0.74 7.40
CA LEU A 244 -2.67 -0.94 6.31
C LEU A 244 -3.17 -0.21 5.05
N THR A 245 -3.16 -0.89 3.90
CA THR A 245 -3.74 -0.39 2.65
C THR A 245 -5.16 -0.90 2.38
N ALA A 246 -5.86 -1.46 3.36
CA ALA A 246 -7.26 -1.91 3.20
C ALA A 246 -8.18 -0.78 2.73
N PRO A 247 -8.09 0.46 3.26
CA PRO A 247 -8.91 1.57 2.79
C PRO A 247 -8.74 1.87 1.29
N PHE A 248 -7.51 1.84 0.79
CA PHE A 248 -7.22 1.97 -0.64
C PHE A 248 -7.90 0.89 -1.48
N VAL A 249 -7.74 -0.38 -1.07
CA VAL A 249 -8.29 -1.53 -1.81
C VAL A 249 -9.82 -1.43 -1.86
N LEU A 250 -10.45 -1.24 -0.71
CA LEU A 250 -11.91 -1.17 -0.59
C LEU A 250 -12.48 0.02 -1.36
N ALA A 251 -11.88 1.21 -1.24
CA ALA A 251 -12.33 2.38 -1.98
C ALA A 251 -12.19 2.20 -3.50
N SER A 252 -11.07 1.64 -3.95
CA SER A 252 -10.84 1.39 -5.37
C SER A 252 -11.80 0.34 -5.92
N TRP A 253 -12.06 -0.74 -5.18
CA TRP A 253 -13.04 -1.76 -5.56
C TRP A 253 -14.46 -1.20 -5.61
N ALA A 254 -14.86 -0.38 -4.64
CA ALA A 254 -16.18 0.26 -4.63
C ALA A 254 -16.37 1.13 -5.88
N VAL A 255 -15.39 1.98 -6.22
CA VAL A 255 -15.44 2.83 -7.42
C VAL A 255 -15.52 1.99 -8.70
N LEU A 256 -14.74 0.91 -8.80
CA LEU A 256 -14.75 0.03 -9.97
C LEU A 256 -16.04 -0.77 -10.11
N ALA A 257 -16.59 -1.27 -9.00
CA ALA A 257 -17.86 -1.99 -8.98
C ALA A 257 -19.01 -1.08 -9.42
N LEU A 258 -19.07 0.16 -8.90
CA LEU A 258 -20.07 1.15 -9.31
C LEU A 258 -19.98 1.46 -10.81
N GLN A 259 -18.77 1.66 -11.35
CA GLN A 259 -18.59 1.88 -12.80
C GLN A 259 -19.07 0.68 -13.62
N PHE A 260 -18.77 -0.54 -13.16
CA PHE A 260 -19.20 -1.76 -13.84
C PHE A 260 -20.73 -1.88 -13.87
N LEU A 261 -21.39 -1.67 -12.72
CA LEU A 261 -22.85 -1.70 -12.60
C LEU A 261 -23.52 -0.62 -13.47
N TRP A 262 -23.00 0.60 -13.46
CA TRP A 262 -23.51 1.70 -14.29
C TRP A 262 -23.46 1.36 -15.78
N ARG A 263 -22.32 0.84 -16.26
CA ARG A 263 -22.16 0.45 -17.67
C ARG A 263 -23.09 -0.69 -18.07
N ARG A 264 -23.40 -1.60 -17.14
CA ARG A 264 -24.33 -2.70 -17.39
C ARG A 264 -25.77 -2.19 -17.49
N ALA A 265 -26.18 -1.28 -16.61
CA ALA A 265 -27.51 -0.67 -16.64
C ALA A 265 -27.75 0.14 -17.93
N GLY A 266 -26.76 0.93 -18.38
CA GLY A 266 -26.87 1.73 -19.60
C GLY A 266 -26.89 0.92 -20.91
N ARG A 267 -26.49 -0.36 -20.90
CA ARG A 267 -26.57 -1.26 -22.06
C ARG A 267 -27.87 -2.07 -22.13
N GLY A 268 -28.68 -2.07 -21.08
CA GLY A 268 -29.98 -2.75 -21.05
C GLY A 268 -31.16 -1.84 -21.37
N ALA A 269 -30.91 -0.55 -21.66
CA ALA A 269 -31.93 0.49 -21.85
C ALA A 269 -31.95 1.06 -23.29
N GLY A 270 -31.25 0.44 -24.23
CA GLY A 270 -31.23 0.79 -25.66
C GLY A 270 -31.26 -0.46 -26.52
#